data_AF-A0A969VB23-F1
#
_entry.id   AF-A0A969VB23-F1
#
_cell.length_a   1.000
_cell.length_b   1.000
_cell.length_c   1.000
_cell.angle_alpha   90.00
_cell.angle_beta   90.00
_cell.angle_gamma   90.00
#
_symmetry.space_group_name_H-M   'P 1'
#
loop_
_entity.id
_entity.type
_entity.pdbx_description
1 polymer ?
#
loop_
_entity_poly.entity_id
_entity_poly.type
_entity_poly.pdbx_seq_one_letter_code
_entity_poly.pdbx_strand_id
1 'polypeptide(L)'
;MREENLADEETWETLIAIYQGNPLWLELTATLIRELFDGRVAEFLQCEMPILDEGLQFQLSLAFGRLTQPELAAMSYLADRTEPVAVSQILNKIQLSPSELVNAVRSLKNRFLLDAIEQEKITLFSLNPVLKQYVKTHYS
;
A
#
# COMPACT_ATOMS: atom_id res chain seq x y z
N MET A 1 11.74 -14.48 7.56
CA MET A 1 10.83 -15.59 7.19
C MET A 1 11.32 -16.94 7.74
N ARG A 2 12.53 -17.41 7.44
CA ARG A 2 13.12 -18.57 8.17
C ARG A 2 13.25 -18.33 9.67
N GLU A 3 13.73 -17.15 10.05
CA GLU A 3 13.83 -16.71 11.45
C GLU A 3 12.46 -16.52 12.12
N GLU A 4 11.39 -16.49 11.31
CA GLU A 4 10.01 -16.28 11.74
C GLU A 4 9.22 -17.60 11.89
N ASN A 5 9.87 -18.77 11.77
CA ASN A 5 9.22 -20.09 11.86
C ASN A 5 7.99 -20.25 10.93
N LEU A 6 8.05 -19.70 9.73
CA LEU A 6 7.01 -19.87 8.71
C LEU A 6 7.26 -21.15 7.89
N ALA A 7 6.18 -21.78 7.44
CA ALA A 7 6.19 -22.90 6.50
C ALA A 7 6.01 -22.41 5.04
N ASP A 8 5.97 -23.35 4.10
CA ASP A 8 5.65 -23.11 2.68
C ASP A 8 6.59 -22.11 1.99
N GLU A 9 7.91 -22.39 2.04
CA GLU A 9 8.96 -21.48 1.53
C GLU A 9 8.72 -21.05 0.07
N GLU A 10 8.11 -21.90 -0.75
CA GLU A 10 7.75 -21.62 -2.13
C GLU A 10 6.75 -20.46 -2.29
N THR A 11 6.01 -20.13 -1.23
CA THR A 11 5.00 -19.06 -1.23
C THR A 11 5.55 -17.71 -0.74
N TRP A 12 6.76 -17.69 -0.19
CA TRP A 12 7.31 -16.51 0.48
C TRP A 12 7.53 -15.33 -0.46
N GLU A 13 7.96 -15.57 -1.70
CA GLU A 13 8.10 -14.51 -2.70
C GLU A 13 6.75 -13.83 -2.99
N THR A 14 5.64 -14.57 -2.95
CA THR A 14 4.30 -13.99 -3.10
C THR A 14 3.97 -13.10 -1.91
N LEU A 15 4.26 -13.55 -0.68
CA LEU A 15 4.06 -12.76 0.53
C LEU A 15 4.92 -11.48 0.52
N ILE A 16 6.21 -11.60 0.16
CA ILE A 16 7.13 -10.47 0.01
C ILE A 16 6.58 -9.47 -1.02
N ALA A 17 6.09 -9.95 -2.16
CA ALA A 17 5.54 -9.09 -3.21
C ALA A 17 4.28 -8.35 -2.73
N ILE A 18 3.36 -9.02 -2.01
CA ILE A 18 2.14 -8.38 -1.49
C ILE A 18 2.47 -7.25 -0.53
N TYR A 19 3.40 -7.48 0.40
CA TYR A 19 3.83 -6.50 1.41
C TYR A 19 5.06 -5.68 0.97
N GLN A 20 5.40 -5.71 -0.32
CA GLN A 20 6.45 -4.91 -0.96
C GLN A 20 7.83 -5.00 -0.27
N GLY A 21 8.15 -6.13 0.36
CA GLY A 21 9.40 -6.32 1.07
C GLY A 21 9.59 -5.42 2.30
N ASN A 22 8.53 -4.75 2.78
CA ASN A 22 8.62 -3.91 3.98
C ASN A 22 8.85 -4.79 5.23
N PRO A 23 10.01 -4.67 5.91
CA PRO A 23 10.35 -5.57 7.01
C PRO A 23 9.34 -5.56 8.15
N LEU A 24 8.84 -4.38 8.53
CA LEU A 24 7.88 -4.24 9.61
C LEU A 24 6.52 -4.86 9.26
N TRP A 25 6.05 -4.67 8.02
CA TRP A 25 4.79 -5.26 7.57
C TRP A 25 4.89 -6.78 7.52
N LEU A 26 6.04 -7.29 7.06
CA LEU A 26 6.31 -8.72 7.02
C LEU A 26 6.44 -9.34 8.42
N GLU A 27 7.03 -8.63 9.39
CA GLU A 27 7.12 -9.07 10.79
C GLU A 27 5.74 -9.18 11.45
N LEU A 28 4.90 -8.15 11.30
CA LEU A 28 3.53 -8.15 11.82
C LEU A 28 2.71 -9.27 11.18
N THR A 29 2.81 -9.41 9.85
CA THR A 29 2.12 -10.46 9.11
C THR A 29 2.63 -11.85 9.49
N ALA A 30 3.94 -12.04 9.69
CA ALA A 30 4.48 -13.32 10.13
C ALA A 30 3.95 -13.72 11.51
N THR A 31 3.80 -12.75 12.42
CA THR A 31 3.19 -12.98 13.73
C THR A 31 1.74 -13.45 13.59
N LEU A 32 0.94 -12.76 12.78
CA LEU A 32 -0.44 -13.16 12.46
C LEU A 32 -0.50 -14.59 11.88
N ILE A 33 0.37 -14.90 10.92
CA ILE A 33 0.42 -16.23 10.27
C ILE A 33 0.74 -17.32 11.29
N ARG A 34 1.67 -17.09 12.22
CA ARG A 34 1.96 -18.04 13.30
C ARG A 34 0.76 -18.25 14.22
N GLU A 35 0.13 -17.16 14.64
CA GLU A 35 -0.94 -17.20 15.64
C GLU A 35 -2.22 -17.85 15.13
N LEU A 36 -2.59 -17.60 13.87
CA LEU A 36 -3.88 -18.04 13.32
C LEU A 36 -3.78 -19.20 12.33
N PHE A 37 -2.63 -19.35 11.66
CA PHE A 37 -2.42 -20.33 10.59
C PHE A 37 -1.28 -21.30 10.92
N ASP A 38 -0.78 -21.29 12.17
CA ASP A 38 0.26 -22.19 12.66
C ASP A 38 1.48 -22.22 11.71
N GLY A 39 1.85 -21.02 11.23
CA GLY A 39 2.99 -20.79 10.34
C GLY A 39 2.74 -21.09 8.86
N ARG A 40 1.59 -21.65 8.47
CA ARG A 40 1.28 -22.02 7.08
C ARG A 40 0.94 -20.80 6.23
N VAL A 41 1.91 -20.34 5.46
CA VAL A 41 1.77 -19.18 4.57
C VAL A 41 0.82 -19.50 3.42
N ALA A 42 0.81 -20.73 2.91
CA ALA A 42 -0.08 -21.13 1.83
C ALA A 42 -1.57 -21.06 2.25
N GLU A 43 -1.89 -21.39 3.50
CA GLU A 43 -3.24 -21.29 4.06
C GLU A 43 -3.66 -19.81 4.20
N PHE A 44 -2.77 -18.97 4.74
CA PHE A 44 -2.99 -17.53 4.86
C PHE A 44 -3.25 -16.85 3.51
N LEU A 45 -2.49 -17.24 2.47
CA LEU A 45 -2.64 -16.70 1.10
C LEU A 45 -3.94 -17.11 0.40
N GLN A 46 -4.77 -17.98 0.99
CA GLN A 46 -6.12 -18.25 0.47
C GLN A 46 -7.13 -17.15 0.80
N CYS A 47 -6.80 -16.25 1.73
CA CYS A 47 -7.63 -15.09 2.05
C CYS A 47 -7.59 -14.02 0.94
N GLU A 48 -8.51 -13.06 0.99
CA GLU A 48 -8.43 -11.86 0.16
C GLU A 48 -7.30 -10.95 0.65
N MET A 49 -6.31 -10.72 -0.22
CA MET A 49 -5.06 -10.05 0.13
C MET A 49 -4.99 -8.60 -0.37
N PRO A 50 -4.26 -7.71 0.33
CA PRO A 50 -3.55 -7.95 1.59
C PRO A 50 -4.48 -7.91 2.82
N ILE A 51 -4.22 -8.78 3.80
CA ILE A 51 -4.82 -8.64 5.14
C ILE A 51 -4.05 -7.58 5.92
N LEU A 52 -4.80 -6.64 6.51
CA LEU A 52 -4.27 -5.62 7.41
C LEU A 52 -4.77 -5.92 8.82
N ASP A 53 -3.94 -6.56 9.65
CA ASP A 53 -4.27 -6.79 11.05
C ASP A 53 -4.24 -5.49 11.86
N GLU A 54 -4.66 -5.55 13.13
CA GLU A 54 -4.70 -4.37 14.00
C GLU A 54 -3.33 -3.69 14.13
N GLY A 55 -2.25 -4.49 14.21
CA GLY A 55 -0.88 -3.98 14.29
C GLY A 55 -0.48 -3.19 13.03
N LEU A 56 -0.71 -3.76 11.85
CA LEU A 56 -0.40 -3.10 10.59
C LEU A 56 -1.29 -1.87 10.35
N GLN A 57 -2.57 -1.96 10.67
CA GLN A 57 -3.49 -0.81 10.60
C GLN A 57 -3.06 0.33 11.52
N PHE A 58 -2.60 0.03 12.73
CA PHE A 58 -2.05 1.03 13.64
C PHE A 58 -0.82 1.71 13.05
N GLN A 59 0.14 0.94 12.52
CA GLN A 59 1.34 1.52 11.87
C GLN A 59 1.00 2.43 10.70
N LEU A 60 0.06 2.01 9.85
CA LEU A 60 -0.42 2.82 8.73
C LEU A 60 -1.13 4.10 9.23
N SER A 61 -1.92 4.02 10.31
CA SER A 61 -2.61 5.18 10.88
C SER A 61 -1.65 6.31 11.30
N LEU A 62 -0.45 5.97 11.78
CA LEU A 62 0.56 6.96 12.16
C LEU A 62 1.09 7.74 10.95
N ALA A 63 1.23 7.08 9.81
CA ALA A 63 1.64 7.72 8.56
C ALA A 63 0.49 8.57 7.96
N PHE A 64 -0.72 8.01 7.95
CA PHE A 64 -1.90 8.65 7.36
C PHE A 64 -2.42 9.83 8.20
N GLY A 65 -2.29 9.80 9.52
CA GLY A 65 -2.71 10.89 10.41
C GLY A 65 -1.94 12.20 10.21
N ARG A 66 -0.86 12.18 9.43
CA ARG A 66 -0.05 13.37 9.07
C ARG A 66 -0.30 13.85 7.64
N LEU A 67 -1.24 13.23 6.92
CA LEU A 67 -1.60 13.62 5.56
C LEU A 67 -2.59 14.78 5.59
N THR A 68 -2.36 15.72 4.69
CA THR A 68 -3.22 16.86 4.41
C THR A 68 -4.38 16.43 3.50
N GLN A 69 -5.42 17.27 3.41
CA GLN A 69 -6.58 17.00 2.55
C GLN A 69 -6.21 16.79 1.07
N PRO A 70 -5.32 17.59 0.44
CA PRO A 70 -4.87 17.32 -0.93
C PRO A 70 -4.15 15.97 -1.09
N GLU A 71 -3.35 15.56 -0.10
CA GLU A 71 -2.67 14.26 -0.09
C GLU A 71 -3.68 13.12 0.00
N LEU A 72 -4.62 13.18 0.96
CA LEU A 72 -5.67 12.18 1.11
C LEU A 72 -6.54 12.08 -0.15
N ALA A 73 -6.93 13.20 -0.75
CA ALA A 73 -7.71 13.19 -1.99
C ALA A 73 -6.98 12.48 -3.14
N ALA A 74 -5.67 12.72 -3.29
CA ALA A 74 -4.85 12.01 -4.27
C ALA A 74 -4.78 10.49 -3.96
N MET A 75 -4.60 10.11 -2.70
CA MET A 75 -4.57 8.71 -2.27
C MET A 75 -5.90 8.00 -2.56
N SER A 76 -7.04 8.60 -2.18
CA SER A 76 -8.37 8.05 -2.45
C SER A 76 -8.60 7.85 -3.95
N TYR A 77 -8.25 8.84 -4.78
CA TYR A 77 -8.37 8.72 -6.23
C TYR A 77 -7.54 7.57 -6.80
N LEU A 78 -6.33 7.35 -6.27
CA LEU A 78 -5.43 6.28 -6.71
C LEU A 78 -5.86 4.90 -6.22
N ALA A 79 -6.51 4.81 -5.05
CA ALA A 79 -6.92 3.55 -4.47
C ALA A 79 -7.96 2.82 -5.34
N ASP A 80 -8.81 3.58 -6.03
CA ASP A 80 -9.84 3.06 -6.95
C ASP A 80 -9.29 2.65 -8.33
N ARG A 81 -7.99 2.84 -8.59
CA ARG A 81 -7.38 2.53 -9.88
C ARG A 81 -6.60 1.24 -9.83
N THR A 82 -6.86 0.36 -10.79
CA THR A 82 -6.05 -0.84 -11.03
C THR A 82 -4.74 -0.48 -11.73
N GLU A 83 -4.81 0.46 -12.68
CA GLU A 83 -3.66 0.93 -13.45
C GLU A 83 -3.03 2.20 -12.85
N PRO A 84 -1.71 2.36 -12.99
CA PRO A 84 -1.01 3.58 -12.59
C PRO A 84 -1.44 4.77 -13.46
N VAL A 85 -1.53 5.96 -12.88
CA VAL A 85 -2.12 7.14 -13.55
C VAL A 85 -1.17 8.32 -13.59
N ALA A 86 -1.29 9.14 -14.64
CA ALA A 86 -0.54 10.38 -14.76
C ALA A 86 -1.15 11.48 -13.88
N VAL A 87 -0.31 12.43 -13.42
CA VAL A 87 -0.77 13.61 -12.65
C VAL A 87 -1.87 14.39 -13.40
N SER A 88 -1.77 14.49 -14.73
CA SER A 88 -2.79 15.16 -15.55
C SER A 88 -4.17 14.49 -15.46
N GLN A 89 -4.23 13.17 -15.33
CA GLN A 89 -5.49 12.44 -15.15
C GLN A 89 -6.10 12.70 -13.77
N ILE A 90 -5.25 12.83 -12.74
CA ILE A 90 -5.69 13.16 -11.38
C ILE A 90 -6.27 14.59 -11.33
N LEU A 91 -5.60 15.57 -11.97
CA LEU A 91 -6.08 16.96 -12.06
C LEU A 91 -7.47 17.08 -12.67
N ASN A 92 -7.77 16.25 -13.67
CA ASN A 92 -9.07 16.28 -14.35
C ASN A 92 -10.23 15.72 -13.50
N LYS A 93 -9.94 15.13 -12.33
CA LYS A 93 -10.93 14.43 -11.51
C LYS A 93 -11.06 14.99 -10.10
N ILE A 94 -9.99 15.55 -9.53
CA ILE A 94 -10.01 16.12 -8.18
C ILE A 94 -10.12 17.64 -8.27
N GLN A 95 -10.93 18.25 -7.38
CA GLN A 95 -11.05 19.70 -7.22
C GLN A 95 -9.83 20.27 -6.47
N LEU A 96 -8.64 20.20 -7.08
CA LEU A 96 -7.41 20.80 -6.57
C LEU A 96 -6.78 21.69 -7.63
N SER A 97 -6.10 22.74 -7.20
CA SER A 97 -5.23 23.49 -8.11
C SER A 97 -4.03 22.64 -8.54
N PRO A 98 -3.42 22.92 -9.72
CA PRO A 98 -2.21 22.23 -10.15
C PRO A 98 -1.08 22.25 -9.12
N SER A 99 -0.91 23.37 -8.40
CA SER A 99 0.12 23.52 -7.36
C SER A 99 -0.13 22.60 -6.17
N GLU A 100 -1.38 22.55 -5.67
CA GLU A 100 -1.75 21.69 -4.54
C GLU A 100 -1.52 20.22 -4.86
N LEU A 101 -1.96 19.75 -6.03
CA LEU A 101 -1.77 18.35 -6.40
C LEU A 101 -0.30 18.01 -6.58
N VAL A 102 0.48 18.84 -7.27
CA VAL A 102 1.91 18.57 -7.49
C VAL A 102 2.67 18.53 -6.18
N ASN A 103 2.33 19.39 -5.22
CA ASN A 103 2.93 19.36 -3.88
C ASN A 103 2.48 18.12 -3.08
N ALA A 104 1.20 17.74 -3.19
CA ALA A 104 0.67 16.53 -2.55
C ALA A 104 1.37 15.26 -3.07
N VAL A 105 1.41 15.04 -4.38
CA VAL A 105 2.05 13.88 -5.01
C VAL A 105 3.55 13.83 -4.66
N ARG A 106 4.23 14.98 -4.65
CA ARG A 106 5.65 15.05 -4.25
C ARG A 106 5.85 14.66 -2.78
N SER A 107 5.02 15.18 -1.88
CA SER A 107 5.09 14.87 -0.45
C SER A 107 4.83 13.39 -0.20
N LEU A 108 3.80 12.82 -0.82
CA LEU A 108 3.50 11.40 -0.72
C LEU A 108 4.64 10.52 -1.26
N LYS A 109 5.20 10.86 -2.42
CA LYS A 109 6.37 10.15 -2.98
C LYS A 109 7.58 10.21 -2.04
N ASN A 110 7.89 11.36 -1.46
CA ASN A 110 9.00 11.53 -0.53
C ASN A 110 8.81 10.72 0.77
N ARG A 111 7.57 10.40 1.13
CA ARG A 111 7.21 9.54 2.27
C ARG A 111 7.08 8.07 1.88
N PHE A 112 7.40 7.69 0.64
CA PHE A 112 7.24 6.33 0.11
C PHE A 112 5.80 5.81 0.18
N LEU A 113 4.81 6.71 0.06
CA LEU A 113 3.39 6.38 0.02
C LEU A 113 2.83 6.29 -1.41
N LEU A 114 3.69 6.46 -2.42
CA LEU A 114 3.38 6.31 -3.83
C LEU A 114 4.52 5.62 -4.54
N ASP A 115 4.17 4.73 -5.46
CA ASP A 115 5.08 4.22 -6.47
C ASP A 115 5.03 5.11 -7.70
N ALA A 116 6.17 5.26 -8.37
CA ALA A 116 6.29 5.99 -9.62
C ALA A 116 6.97 5.10 -10.65
N ILE A 117 6.33 4.96 -11.81
CA ILE A 117 6.88 4.23 -12.94
C ILE A 117 6.96 5.14 -14.16
N GLU A 118 7.94 4.90 -15.03
CA GLU A 118 8.04 5.56 -16.32
C GLU A 118 7.49 4.64 -17.41
N GLN A 119 6.49 5.12 -18.14
CA GLN A 119 5.91 4.42 -19.28
C GLN A 119 5.73 5.41 -20.43
N GLU A 120 6.26 5.09 -21.61
CA GLU A 120 6.13 5.93 -22.81
C GLU A 120 6.53 7.41 -22.60
N LYS A 121 7.59 7.66 -21.79
CA LYS A 121 8.06 9.00 -21.39
C LYS A 121 7.09 9.80 -20.51
N ILE A 122 6.15 9.12 -19.86
CA ILE A 122 5.21 9.69 -18.89
C ILE A 122 5.49 9.05 -17.53
N THR A 123 5.56 9.87 -16.48
CA THR A 123 5.56 9.35 -15.10
C THR A 123 4.14 9.04 -14.67
N LEU A 124 3.90 7.78 -14.33
CA LEU A 124 2.64 7.30 -13.78
C LEU A 124 2.82 6.96 -12.30
N PHE A 125 1.75 7.13 -11.53
CA PHE A 125 1.73 6.95 -10.08
C PHE A 125 0.70 5.90 -9.69
N SER A 126 1.03 5.08 -8.70
CA SER A 126 0.14 4.08 -8.13
C SER A 126 0.32 3.94 -6.63
N LEU A 127 -0.68 3.33 -5.99
CA LEU A 127 -0.54 2.78 -4.65
C LEU A 127 -0.19 1.31 -4.72
N ASN A 128 0.74 0.89 -3.87
CA ASN A 128 0.97 -0.51 -3.61
C ASN A 128 -0.28 -1.16 -2.98
N PRO A 129 -0.37 -2.51 -2.98
CA PRO A 129 -1.56 -3.22 -2.52
C PRO A 129 -1.95 -2.88 -1.07
N VAL A 130 -0.98 -2.76 -0.16
CA VAL A 130 -1.21 -2.48 1.26
C VAL A 130 -1.82 -1.10 1.46
N LEU A 131 -1.24 -0.06 0.85
CA LEU A 131 -1.74 1.31 0.93
C LEU A 131 -3.10 1.45 0.26
N LYS A 132 -3.31 0.77 -0.87
CA LYS A 132 -4.59 0.73 -1.57
C LYS A 132 -5.68 0.13 -0.68
N GLN A 133 -5.40 -0.99 -0.03
CA GLN A 133 -6.35 -1.64 0.88
C GLN A 133 -6.67 -0.75 2.09
N TYR A 134 -5.65 -0.11 2.67
CA TYR A 134 -5.85 0.77 3.83
C TYR A 134 -6.72 1.97 3.49
N VAL A 135 -6.48 2.61 2.34
CA VAL A 135 -7.30 3.72 1.86
C VAL A 135 -8.75 3.28 1.65
N LYS A 136 -8.96 2.10 1.04
CA LYS A 136 -10.30 1.55 0.79
C LYS A 136 -11.10 1.27 2.07
N THR A 137 -10.42 0.83 3.12
CA THR A 137 -11.09 0.50 4.39
C THR A 137 -11.41 1.74 5.23
N HIS A 138 -10.60 2.81 5.11
CA HIS A 138 -10.65 3.95 6.04
C HIS A 138 -11.07 5.29 5.42
N TYR A 139 -10.99 5.44 4.10
CA TYR A 139 -11.14 6.72 3.40
C TYR A 139 -11.92 6.63 2.07
N SER A 140 -12.66 5.53 1.84
CA SER A 140 -13.60 5.35 0.73
C SER A 140 -15.03 5.74 1.07
#